data_AF-A0A2R5G106-F1
#
_entry.id   AF-A0A2R5G106-F1
#
_cell.length_a   1.000
_cell.length_b   1.000
_cell.length_c   1.000
_cell.angle_alpha   90.00
_cell.angle_beta   90.00
_cell.angle_gamma   90.00
#
_symmetry.space_group_name_H-M   'P 1'
#
loop_
_entity.id
_entity.type
_entity.pdbx_description
1 polymer ?
#
loop_
_entity_poly.entity_id
_entity_poly.type
_entity_poly.pdbx_seq_one_letter_code
_entity_poly.pdbx_strand_id
1 'polypeptide(L)'
;MTSHAQSQGAALSEEEQQQWDAIGVEEKALPKPAKGKKPDKEILAQIRDVRARKKDFLSSLSEEKRAALTAPPPPKKDPKKKESDPEKEHLARVEALRAFRVVDEAQEESTANVADAKAEATCELVDIGINIQSRFKKVEIRHQLERAWAAGVSRAILTGCSLKSSRQGLLLCHAWHNVPLAKLPSVLTLSPASGTENKGAEKYPRDGFKNTPLRLYATVGVHPHDAKELVNEKTGVDADKLRTLREMAASPFCVSLGECGLDYDRMFSPMESQKLAFDAQVALAADLQRPLFVHLRERDADRGEPLGAVQHAAEILQKYADRLDPSRICVHCFTGDTADLEALTSKGYCIGLTGYVGMKNRASGTGTLDAIADEARLSLDRLMIETDSPFMRPDKSYFPEETGFRKARNNEPAAMPAVCRAVAAAFAGGQYTAGEVARRTTANAMRFFDFESADATILDLCATSAPESSAASAPSLPPPAAAE
;
A
#
# COMPACT_ATOMS: atom_id res chain seq x y z
N MET A 1 -53.29 -22.22 -8.26
CA MET A 1 -52.81 -23.61 -8.37
C MET A 1 -51.49 -23.61 -9.13
N THR A 2 -50.53 -24.41 -8.67
CA THR A 2 -49.08 -24.46 -9.04
C THR A 2 -48.28 -23.28 -8.45
N SER A 3 -47.23 -23.44 -7.64
CA SER A 3 -46.27 -24.54 -7.43
C SER A 3 -46.01 -24.82 -5.93
N HIS A 4 -46.57 -25.90 -5.39
CA HIS A 4 -46.09 -26.61 -4.20
C HIS A 4 -45.36 -27.86 -4.70
N ALA A 5 -44.14 -27.69 -5.21
CA ALA A 5 -43.26 -28.79 -5.58
C ALA A 5 -41.86 -28.23 -5.83
N GLN A 6 -41.03 -28.15 -4.77
CA GLN A 6 -39.55 -28.17 -4.79
C GLN A 6 -38.99 -27.67 -3.45
N SER A 7 -39.00 -28.52 -2.41
CA SER A 7 -38.02 -28.39 -1.31
C SER A 7 -37.87 -29.66 -0.44
N GLN A 8 -38.31 -30.84 -0.91
CA GLN A 8 -38.14 -32.09 -0.14
C GLN A 8 -36.81 -32.83 -0.42
N GLY A 9 -35.95 -32.32 -1.32
CA GLY A 9 -34.70 -33.00 -1.72
C GLY A 9 -33.48 -32.76 -0.83
N ALA A 10 -33.48 -31.73 0.03
CA ALA A 10 -32.29 -31.26 0.73
C ALA A 10 -32.17 -31.67 2.22
N ALA A 11 -33.19 -32.30 2.80
CA ALA A 11 -33.16 -32.72 4.20
C ALA A 11 -32.48 -34.09 4.36
N LEU A 12 -31.65 -34.25 5.39
CA LEU A 12 -31.13 -35.56 5.77
C LEU A 12 -32.28 -36.46 6.25
N SER A 13 -32.16 -37.78 6.03
CA SER A 13 -33.00 -38.75 6.72
C SER A 13 -32.69 -38.74 8.22
N GLU A 14 -33.57 -39.31 9.05
CA GLU A 14 -33.32 -39.40 10.50
C GLU A 14 -32.02 -40.17 10.82
N GLU A 15 -31.72 -41.22 10.07
CA GLU A 15 -30.48 -42.01 10.22
C GLU A 15 -29.24 -41.20 9.80
N GLU A 16 -29.30 -40.48 8.67
CA GLU A 16 -28.22 -39.61 8.21
C GLU A 16 -27.97 -38.46 9.21
N GLN A 17 -29.04 -37.89 9.77
CA GLN A 17 -28.96 -36.82 10.76
C GLN A 17 -28.32 -37.32 12.06
N GLN A 18 -28.73 -38.49 12.56
CA GLN A 18 -28.12 -39.11 13.74
C GLN A 18 -26.62 -39.40 13.52
N GLN A 19 -26.25 -39.92 12.35
CA GLN A 19 -24.85 -40.20 12.02
C GLN A 19 -24.02 -38.92 11.92
N TRP A 20 -24.56 -37.85 11.31
CA TRP A 20 -23.90 -36.55 11.24
C TRP A 20 -23.70 -35.91 12.62
N ASP A 21 -24.72 -35.95 13.47
CA ASP A 21 -24.66 -35.39 14.82
C ASP A 21 -23.67 -36.17 15.71
N ALA A 22 -23.61 -37.50 15.58
CA ALA A 22 -22.62 -38.33 16.27
C ALA A 22 -21.18 -37.94 15.89
N ILE A 23 -20.89 -37.79 14.59
CA ILE A 23 -19.58 -37.30 14.11
C ILE A 23 -19.28 -35.90 14.67
N GLY A 24 -20.28 -35.02 14.72
CA GLY A 24 -20.14 -33.66 15.25
C GLY A 24 -19.90 -33.60 16.77
N VAL A 25 -20.48 -34.51 17.54
CA VAL A 25 -20.22 -34.64 18.99
C VAL A 25 -18.80 -35.12 19.23
N GLU A 26 -18.34 -36.14 18.50
CA GLU A 26 -16.95 -36.63 18.58
C GLU A 26 -15.94 -35.55 18.18
N GLU A 27 -16.19 -34.81 17.09
CA GLU A 27 -15.31 -33.73 16.62
C GLU A 27 -15.15 -32.61 17.67
N LYS A 28 -16.24 -32.29 18.41
CA LYS A 28 -16.20 -31.31 19.50
C LYS A 28 -15.51 -31.82 20.76
N ALA A 29 -15.53 -33.13 21.00
CA ALA A 29 -14.87 -33.78 22.13
C ALA A 29 -13.35 -33.93 21.94
N LEU A 30 -12.83 -33.77 20.71
CA LEU A 30 -11.39 -33.87 20.44
C LEU A 30 -10.59 -32.80 21.21
N PRO A 31 -9.49 -33.18 21.88
CA PRO A 31 -8.66 -32.26 22.64
C PRO A 31 -7.97 -31.25 21.72
N LYS A 32 -8.04 -29.96 22.08
CA LYS A 32 -7.33 -28.90 21.36
C LYS A 32 -5.88 -28.83 21.84
N PRO A 33 -4.89 -28.78 20.93
CA PRO A 33 -3.50 -28.63 21.34
C PRO A 33 -3.30 -27.32 22.10
N ALA A 34 -2.58 -27.37 23.22
CA ALA A 34 -2.16 -26.17 23.95
C ALA A 34 -1.28 -25.30 23.04
N LYS A 35 -1.46 -23.96 23.12
CA LYS A 35 -0.68 -23.01 22.32
C LYS A 35 0.82 -23.27 22.46
N GLY A 36 1.49 -23.52 21.33
CA GLY A 36 2.95 -23.67 21.25
C GLY A 36 3.51 -25.07 21.43
N LYS A 37 2.68 -26.12 21.60
CA LYS A 37 3.17 -27.52 21.64
C LYS A 37 2.64 -28.32 20.44
N LYS A 38 3.49 -29.19 19.86
CA LYS A 38 3.07 -30.14 18.82
C LYS A 38 2.07 -31.14 19.45
N PRO A 39 0.94 -31.46 18.78
CA PRO A 39 -0.01 -32.44 19.30
C PRO A 39 0.60 -33.85 19.34
N ASP A 40 0.20 -34.66 20.31
CA ASP A 40 0.60 -36.06 20.42
C ASP A 40 0.21 -36.86 19.16
N LYS A 41 1.02 -37.86 18.79
CA LYS A 41 0.75 -38.75 17.65
C LYS A 41 -0.60 -39.45 17.77
N GLU A 42 -1.01 -39.80 18.98
CA GLU A 42 -2.29 -40.46 19.24
C GLU A 42 -3.48 -39.51 19.02
N ILE A 43 -3.36 -38.25 19.45
CA ILE A 43 -4.36 -37.20 19.19
C ILE A 43 -4.46 -36.90 17.68
N LEU A 44 -3.33 -36.87 16.98
CA LEU A 44 -3.31 -36.69 15.52
C LEU A 44 -3.99 -37.86 14.78
N ALA A 45 -3.85 -39.09 15.28
CA ALA A 45 -4.53 -40.25 14.73
C ALA A 45 -6.05 -40.15 14.92
N GLN A 46 -6.52 -39.77 16.12
CA GLN A 46 -7.94 -39.56 16.40
C GLN A 46 -8.55 -38.45 15.54
N ILE A 47 -7.84 -37.32 15.37
CA ILE A 47 -8.28 -36.22 14.49
C ILE A 47 -8.38 -36.70 13.03
N ARG A 48 -7.44 -37.51 12.56
CA ARG A 48 -7.46 -38.05 11.19
C ARG A 48 -8.63 -38.99 10.98
N ASP A 49 -8.91 -39.85 11.95
CA ASP A 49 -10.03 -40.80 11.91
C ASP A 49 -11.40 -40.10 11.82
N VAL A 50 -11.66 -39.15 12.72
CA VAL A 50 -12.91 -38.37 12.71
C VAL A 50 -13.08 -37.59 11.40
N ARG A 51 -11.99 -37.03 10.85
CA ARG A 51 -12.01 -36.34 9.55
C ARG A 51 -12.26 -37.29 8.38
N ALA A 52 -11.71 -38.51 8.42
CA ALA A 52 -11.95 -39.52 7.40
C ALA A 52 -13.43 -39.93 7.41
N ARG A 53 -13.98 -40.27 8.58
CA ARG A 53 -15.41 -40.62 8.72
C ARG A 53 -16.34 -39.49 8.28
N LYS A 54 -16.01 -38.23 8.61
CA LYS A 54 -16.76 -37.06 8.14
C LYS A 54 -16.70 -36.89 6.62
N LYS A 55 -15.54 -37.13 6.01
CA LYS A 55 -15.35 -37.07 4.56
C LYS A 55 -16.14 -38.19 3.86
N ASP A 56 -16.08 -39.41 4.39
CA ASP A 56 -16.77 -40.56 3.83
C ASP A 56 -18.29 -40.36 3.90
N PHE A 57 -18.80 -39.87 5.04
CA PHE A 57 -20.21 -39.50 5.18
C PHE A 57 -20.64 -38.39 4.19
N LEU A 58 -19.85 -37.32 4.04
CA LEU A 58 -20.17 -36.28 3.05
C LEU A 58 -20.12 -36.80 1.60
N SER A 59 -19.33 -37.83 1.33
CA SER A 59 -19.23 -38.46 0.01
C SER A 59 -20.37 -39.44 -0.29
N SER A 60 -21.06 -39.95 0.73
CA SER A 60 -22.23 -40.81 0.56
C SER A 60 -23.54 -40.03 0.34
N LEU A 61 -23.53 -38.71 0.55
CA LEU A 61 -24.69 -37.84 0.35
C LEU A 61 -24.80 -37.34 -1.09
N SER A 62 -26.02 -37.02 -1.53
CA SER A 62 -26.25 -36.28 -2.78
C SER A 62 -25.60 -34.89 -2.73
N GLU A 63 -25.32 -34.31 -3.90
CA GLU A 63 -24.70 -32.98 -3.99
C GLU A 63 -25.52 -31.90 -3.26
N GLU A 64 -26.85 -31.95 -3.34
CA GLU A 64 -27.75 -31.00 -2.66
C GLU A 64 -27.64 -31.09 -1.13
N LYS A 65 -27.64 -32.31 -0.57
CA LYS A 65 -27.49 -32.54 0.88
C LYS A 65 -26.11 -32.15 1.38
N ARG A 66 -25.07 -32.46 0.60
CA ARG A 66 -23.68 -32.07 0.90
C ARG A 66 -23.49 -30.56 0.89
N ALA A 67 -24.09 -29.86 -0.08
CA ALA A 67 -24.05 -28.40 -0.16
C ALA A 67 -24.76 -27.75 1.04
N ALA A 68 -25.90 -28.29 1.48
CA ALA A 68 -26.62 -27.80 2.65
C ALA A 68 -25.82 -27.95 3.96
N LEU A 69 -25.11 -29.06 4.14
CA LEU A 69 -24.29 -29.32 5.34
C LEU A 69 -22.97 -28.55 5.40
N THR A 70 -22.41 -28.19 4.24
CA THR A 70 -21.12 -27.48 4.13
C THR A 70 -21.28 -25.97 3.94
N ALA A 71 -22.53 -25.49 3.82
CA ALA A 71 -22.82 -24.07 3.78
C ALA A 71 -22.35 -23.40 5.08
N PRO A 72 -21.65 -22.26 5.01
CA PRO A 72 -21.26 -21.52 6.19
C PRO A 72 -22.52 -21.12 6.98
N PRO A 73 -22.52 -21.26 8.32
CA PRO A 73 -23.68 -20.85 9.11
C PRO A 73 -23.97 -19.37 8.84
N PRO A 74 -25.25 -18.97 8.72
CA PRO A 74 -25.59 -17.56 8.62
C PRO A 74 -24.99 -16.82 9.82
N PRO A 75 -24.43 -15.62 9.63
CA PRO A 75 -23.79 -14.90 10.72
C PRO A 75 -24.81 -14.73 11.85
N LYS A 76 -24.45 -15.20 13.06
CA LYS A 76 -25.25 -14.96 14.27
C LYS A 76 -25.40 -13.45 14.42
N LYS A 77 -26.61 -12.92 14.17
CA LYS A 77 -26.93 -11.52 14.46
C LYS A 77 -26.99 -11.38 15.97
N ASP A 78 -25.94 -10.81 16.58
CA ASP A 78 -25.99 -10.35 17.96
C ASP A 78 -27.03 -9.22 18.07
N PRO A 79 -28.10 -9.37 18.87
CA PRO A 79 -29.19 -8.38 18.94
C PRO A 79 -28.81 -7.06 19.64
N LYS A 80 -27.51 -6.82 19.91
CA LYS A 80 -26.99 -5.60 20.57
C LYS A 80 -26.06 -4.74 19.71
N LYS A 81 -25.73 -5.12 18.48
CA LYS A 81 -25.04 -4.20 17.56
C LYS A 81 -26.10 -3.39 16.81
N LYS A 82 -26.33 -2.15 17.24
CA LYS A 82 -26.85 -1.13 16.32
C LYS A 82 -25.95 -1.18 15.08
N GLU A 83 -26.50 -1.45 13.90
CA GLU A 83 -25.77 -1.24 12.65
C GLU A 83 -25.35 0.24 12.64
N SER A 84 -24.07 0.50 12.91
CA SER A 84 -23.50 1.83 12.77
C SER A 84 -23.51 2.15 11.28
N ASP A 85 -24.01 3.34 10.92
CA ASP A 85 -23.83 3.88 9.59
C ASP A 85 -22.33 3.98 9.29
N PRO A 86 -21.79 3.21 8.31
CA PRO A 86 -20.36 3.18 8.02
C PRO A 86 -19.80 4.55 7.64
N GLU A 87 -20.59 5.42 7.02
CA GLU A 87 -20.15 6.77 6.65
C GLU A 87 -20.02 7.65 7.90
N LYS A 88 -20.99 7.58 8.81
CA LYS A 88 -20.92 8.29 10.10
C LYS A 88 -19.74 7.84 10.95
N GLU A 89 -19.46 6.53 10.98
CA GLU A 89 -18.29 5.98 11.67
C GLU A 89 -16.98 6.45 11.02
N HIS A 90 -16.94 6.50 9.69
CA HIS A 90 -15.82 7.04 8.95
C HIS A 90 -15.56 8.52 9.28
N LEU A 91 -16.59 9.37 9.24
CA LEU A 91 -16.46 10.80 9.56
C LEU A 91 -15.98 11.04 11.00
N ALA A 92 -16.46 10.26 11.96
CA ALA A 92 -15.99 10.33 13.34
C ALA A 92 -14.49 9.99 13.46
N ARG A 93 -14.01 9.00 12.68
CA ARG A 93 -12.57 8.67 12.62
C ARG A 93 -11.75 9.77 11.97
N VAL A 94 -12.25 10.40 10.92
CA VAL A 94 -11.61 11.56 10.27
C VAL A 94 -11.41 12.68 11.28
N GLU A 95 -12.42 13.02 12.08
CA GLU A 95 -12.30 14.06 13.09
C GLU A 95 -11.25 13.71 14.16
N ALA A 96 -11.30 12.49 14.69
CA ALA A 96 -10.36 12.04 15.71
C ALA A 96 -8.89 12.03 15.25
N LEU A 97 -8.64 11.83 13.95
CA LEU A 97 -7.28 11.79 13.39
C LEU A 97 -6.60 13.16 13.30
N ARG A 98 -7.34 14.26 13.37
CA ARG A 98 -6.74 15.61 13.36
C ARG A 98 -5.82 15.83 14.55
N ALA A 99 -6.19 15.30 15.72
CA ALA A 99 -5.37 15.32 16.93
C ALA A 99 -4.18 14.33 16.86
N PHE A 100 -4.12 13.46 15.86
CA PHE A 100 -3.03 12.48 15.70
C PHE A 100 -1.85 12.99 14.87
N ARG A 101 -1.96 14.21 14.32
CA ARG A 101 -0.91 14.85 13.51
C ARG A 101 0.42 14.95 14.27
N VAL A 102 1.50 15.06 13.52
CA VAL A 102 2.82 15.37 14.08
C VAL A 102 2.91 16.88 14.24
N VAL A 103 3.41 17.34 15.39
CA VAL A 103 3.56 18.76 15.72
C VAL A 103 5.02 19.17 15.54
N ASP A 104 5.24 20.40 15.08
CA ASP A 104 6.55 21.02 15.04
C ASP A 104 6.94 21.62 16.40
N GLU A 105 7.77 20.89 17.15
CA GLU A 105 8.29 21.32 18.45
C GLU A 105 9.29 22.50 18.37
N ALA A 106 9.89 22.78 17.20
CA ALA A 106 10.87 23.86 17.04
C ALA A 106 10.24 25.27 16.97
N GLN A 107 8.91 25.36 16.82
CA GLN A 107 8.17 26.62 16.82
C GLN A 107 7.80 27.10 18.24
N GLU A 108 7.95 26.27 19.28
CA GLU A 108 7.59 26.62 20.66
C GLU A 108 8.59 27.58 21.34
N GLU A 109 9.88 27.53 21.01
CA GLU A 109 10.90 28.34 21.69
C GLU A 109 10.97 29.83 21.25
N SER A 110 10.22 30.24 20.21
CA SER A 110 10.33 31.60 19.65
C SER A 110 9.18 32.57 20.00
N THR A 111 8.14 32.14 20.71
CA THR A 111 6.95 33.01 20.97
C THR A 111 6.65 33.20 22.46
N ALA A 112 7.42 34.09 23.09
CA ALA A 112 7.02 34.73 24.33
C ALA A 112 5.92 35.79 24.08
N ASN A 113 4.72 35.38 23.66
CA ASN A 113 3.50 36.14 23.94
C ASN A 113 2.22 35.31 23.74
N VAL A 114 1.40 35.31 24.78
CA VAL A 114 0.28 34.41 25.01
C VAL A 114 -1.01 34.93 24.35
N ALA A 115 -1.69 34.07 23.58
CA ALA A 115 -3.13 33.76 23.66
C ALA A 115 -3.76 33.36 22.30
N ASP A 116 -3.19 33.77 21.17
CA ASP A 116 -3.75 33.49 19.83
C ASP A 116 -2.86 32.59 18.94
N ALA A 117 -1.69 32.16 19.42
CA ALA A 117 -0.74 31.33 18.67
C ALA A 117 -0.95 29.80 18.81
N LYS A 118 -2.10 29.35 19.33
CA LYS A 118 -2.41 27.92 19.58
C LYS A 118 -3.15 27.24 18.42
N ALA A 119 -2.62 27.40 17.21
CA ALA A 119 -2.75 26.38 16.19
C ALA A 119 -1.35 25.77 16.06
N GLU A 120 -1.07 24.73 16.86
CA GLU A 120 0.18 23.96 16.80
C GLU A 120 0.56 23.74 15.32
N ALA A 121 1.73 24.22 14.91
CA ALA A 121 2.18 24.11 13.52
C ALA A 121 2.37 22.62 13.20
N THR A 122 1.34 21.98 12.64
CA THR A 122 1.39 20.55 12.33
C THR A 122 2.29 20.30 11.12
N CYS A 123 3.17 19.31 11.20
CA CYS A 123 4.01 18.91 10.07
C CYS A 123 3.17 18.18 9.01
N GLU A 124 3.47 18.46 7.75
CA GLU A 124 3.03 17.61 6.64
C GLU A 124 3.84 16.31 6.60
N LEU A 125 3.22 15.26 6.08
CA LEU A 125 3.84 13.95 5.86
C LEU A 125 3.62 13.49 4.42
N VAL A 126 4.64 12.86 3.85
CA VAL A 126 4.55 12.13 2.58
C VAL A 126 4.64 10.64 2.86
N ASP A 127 3.66 9.88 2.40
CA ASP A 127 3.74 8.41 2.40
C ASP A 127 4.29 7.93 1.05
N ILE A 128 5.58 7.56 1.00
CA ILE A 128 6.25 7.22 -0.27
C ILE A 128 5.84 5.85 -0.84
N GLY A 129 5.04 5.05 -0.12
CA GLY A 129 4.68 3.70 -0.55
C GLY A 129 3.40 3.16 0.08
N ILE A 130 2.32 3.10 -0.71
CA ILE A 130 1.03 2.51 -0.33
C ILE A 130 0.52 1.50 -1.36
N ASN A 131 -0.02 0.38 -0.90
CA ASN A 131 -0.33 -0.82 -1.67
C ASN A 131 -1.84 -1.14 -1.72
N ILE A 132 -2.70 -0.11 -1.80
CA ILE A 132 -4.16 -0.23 -1.57
C ILE A 132 -5.01 -0.43 -2.84
N GLN A 133 -4.52 -0.02 -4.01
CA GLN A 133 -5.28 0.10 -5.27
C GLN A 133 -5.85 -1.22 -5.81
N SER A 134 -5.22 -2.35 -5.48
CA SER A 134 -5.63 -3.69 -5.93
C SER A 134 -6.24 -4.53 -4.81
N ARG A 135 -6.21 -4.04 -3.56
CA ARG A 135 -6.53 -4.82 -2.35
C ARG A 135 -7.85 -4.45 -1.68
N PHE A 136 -8.35 -3.24 -1.93
CA PHE A 136 -9.52 -2.71 -1.25
C PHE A 136 -10.61 -2.27 -2.24
N LYS A 137 -11.85 -2.18 -1.75
CA LYS A 137 -12.95 -1.61 -2.52
C LYS A 137 -12.74 -0.10 -2.67
N LYS A 138 -13.32 0.49 -3.71
CA LYS A 138 -13.16 1.92 -4.03
C LYS A 138 -13.59 2.85 -2.89
N VAL A 139 -14.69 2.53 -2.22
CA VAL A 139 -15.16 3.29 -1.04
C VAL A 139 -14.18 3.20 0.12
N GLU A 140 -13.58 2.02 0.35
CA GLU A 140 -12.58 1.82 1.41
C GLU A 140 -11.27 2.55 1.10
N ILE A 141 -10.87 2.60 -0.19
CA ILE A 141 -9.73 3.40 -0.65
C ILE A 141 -9.98 4.88 -0.39
N ARG A 142 -11.16 5.41 -0.80
CA ARG A 142 -11.55 6.80 -0.53
C ARG A 142 -11.44 7.11 0.96
N HIS A 143 -12.09 6.30 1.79
CA HIS A 143 -12.09 6.49 3.23
C HIS A 143 -10.69 6.41 3.85
N GLN A 144 -9.80 5.57 3.32
CA GLN A 144 -8.40 5.48 3.78
C GLN A 144 -7.62 6.75 3.44
N LEU A 145 -7.80 7.31 2.24
CA LEU A 145 -7.12 8.54 1.80
C LEU A 145 -7.67 9.78 2.53
N GLU A 146 -8.98 9.86 2.76
CA GLU A 146 -9.60 10.93 3.58
C GLU A 146 -9.07 10.91 5.02
N ARG A 147 -8.93 9.71 5.60
CA ARG A 147 -8.28 9.54 6.92
C ARG A 147 -6.81 9.92 6.89
N ALA A 148 -6.09 9.58 5.82
CA ALA A 148 -4.67 9.94 5.68
C ALA A 148 -4.48 11.46 5.69
N TRP A 149 -5.28 12.18 4.91
CA TRP A 149 -5.30 13.63 4.91
C TRP A 149 -5.61 14.22 6.30
N ALA A 150 -6.61 13.66 6.99
CA ALA A 150 -6.95 14.09 8.34
C ALA A 150 -5.77 13.93 9.32
N ALA A 151 -4.99 12.85 9.17
CA ALA A 151 -3.80 12.55 9.95
C ALA A 151 -2.56 13.38 9.56
N GLY A 152 -2.64 14.27 8.56
CA GLY A 152 -1.54 15.16 8.14
C GLY A 152 -0.75 14.66 6.94
N VAL A 153 -1.19 13.60 6.26
CA VAL A 153 -0.55 13.12 5.02
C VAL A 153 -0.96 14.03 3.87
N SER A 154 -0.02 14.80 3.32
CA SER A 154 -0.29 15.71 2.19
C SER A 154 -0.12 15.04 0.84
N ARG A 155 0.75 14.01 0.75
CA ARG A 155 0.98 13.25 -0.47
C ARG A 155 1.11 11.76 -0.20
N ALA A 156 0.63 10.93 -1.12
CA ALA A 156 0.81 9.48 -1.07
C ALA A 156 1.13 8.90 -2.45
N ILE A 157 1.96 7.85 -2.49
CA ILE A 157 2.36 7.18 -3.73
C ILE A 157 1.84 5.75 -3.75
N LEU A 158 0.99 5.44 -4.74
CA LEU A 158 0.51 4.08 -5.01
C LEU A 158 1.61 3.25 -5.66
N THR A 159 2.06 2.20 -4.98
CA THR A 159 3.17 1.38 -5.44
C THR A 159 2.71 0.40 -6.53
N GLY A 160 3.26 0.53 -7.73
CA GLY A 160 3.04 -0.39 -8.84
C GLY A 160 3.97 -1.61 -8.75
N CYS A 161 3.43 -2.80 -8.49
CA CYS A 161 4.21 -4.04 -8.38
C CYS A 161 4.13 -4.95 -9.64
N SER A 162 3.29 -4.59 -10.60
CA SER A 162 3.07 -5.33 -11.86
C SER A 162 2.46 -4.40 -12.90
N LEU A 163 2.38 -4.81 -14.17
CA LEU A 163 1.71 -4.02 -15.21
C LEU A 163 0.26 -3.68 -14.82
N LYS A 164 -0.45 -4.66 -14.26
CA LYS A 164 -1.84 -4.51 -13.84
C LYS A 164 -1.98 -3.52 -12.67
N SER A 165 -1.18 -3.70 -11.62
CA SER A 165 -1.28 -2.85 -10.42
C SER A 165 -0.77 -1.43 -10.66
N SER A 166 0.26 -1.26 -11.50
CA SER A 166 0.74 0.04 -12.00
C SER A 166 -0.37 0.78 -12.74
N ARG A 167 -1.04 0.10 -13.69
CA ARG A 167 -2.19 0.66 -14.42
C ARG A 167 -3.33 1.06 -13.48
N GLN A 168 -3.65 0.21 -12.50
CA GLN A 168 -4.69 0.51 -11.50
C GLN A 168 -4.33 1.73 -10.66
N GLY A 169 -3.06 1.89 -10.26
CA GLY A 169 -2.58 3.04 -9.52
C GLY A 169 -2.75 4.34 -10.31
N LEU A 170 -2.28 4.36 -11.56
CA LEU A 170 -2.40 5.53 -12.44
C LEU A 170 -3.86 5.90 -12.72
N LEU A 171 -4.75 4.91 -12.92
CA LEU A 171 -6.18 5.17 -13.08
C LEU A 171 -6.84 5.70 -11.80
N LEU A 172 -6.39 5.24 -10.63
CA LEU A 172 -6.87 5.79 -9.36
C LEU A 172 -6.43 7.26 -9.21
N CYS A 173 -5.19 7.60 -9.55
CA CYS A 173 -4.72 8.99 -9.55
C CYS A 173 -5.54 9.87 -10.51
N HIS A 174 -5.81 9.40 -11.74
CA HIS A 174 -6.61 10.17 -12.69
C HIS A 174 -7.99 10.51 -12.12
N ALA A 175 -8.64 9.53 -11.49
CA ALA A 175 -9.97 9.71 -10.94
C ALA A 175 -9.94 10.60 -9.69
N TRP A 176 -8.90 10.47 -8.87
CA TRP A 176 -8.70 11.28 -7.66
C TRP A 176 -8.53 12.76 -7.99
N HIS A 177 -7.73 13.08 -9.01
CA HIS A 177 -7.48 14.46 -9.45
C HIS A 177 -8.50 14.98 -10.48
N ASN A 178 -9.45 14.14 -10.90
CA ASN A 178 -10.42 14.45 -11.96
C ASN A 178 -9.77 14.88 -13.30
N VAL A 179 -8.62 14.30 -13.65
CA VAL A 179 -7.98 14.55 -14.95
C VAL A 179 -8.69 13.73 -16.04
N PRO A 180 -9.07 14.33 -17.19
CA PRO A 180 -9.68 13.60 -18.29
C PRO A 180 -8.81 12.46 -18.81
N LEU A 181 -9.39 11.26 -18.92
CA LEU A 181 -8.68 10.06 -19.38
C LEU A 181 -8.03 10.22 -20.76
N ALA A 182 -8.64 11.02 -21.65
CA ALA A 182 -8.11 11.30 -23.00
C ALA A 182 -6.78 12.08 -22.99
N LYS A 183 -6.39 12.70 -21.88
CA LYS A 183 -5.10 13.39 -21.71
C LYS A 183 -4.00 12.48 -21.17
N LEU A 184 -4.30 11.20 -20.95
CA LEU A 184 -3.34 10.22 -20.45
C LEU A 184 -2.83 9.31 -21.57
N PRO A 185 -1.66 8.65 -21.40
CA PRO A 185 -1.15 7.70 -22.37
C PRO A 185 -2.19 6.66 -22.78
N SER A 186 -2.27 6.38 -24.09
CA SER A 186 -3.30 5.49 -24.68
C SER A 186 -3.27 4.08 -24.09
N VAL A 187 -2.12 3.62 -23.60
CA VAL A 187 -1.98 2.34 -22.89
C VAL A 187 -2.87 2.24 -21.64
N LEU A 188 -3.22 3.39 -21.03
CA LEU A 188 -4.15 3.47 -19.90
C LEU A 188 -5.61 3.43 -20.35
N THR A 189 -5.90 3.83 -21.59
CA THR A 189 -7.27 3.98 -22.13
C THR A 189 -7.72 2.79 -22.98
N LEU A 190 -6.78 2.08 -23.60
CA LEU A 190 -7.04 0.95 -24.52
C LEU A 190 -6.89 -0.40 -23.83
N SER A 191 -7.79 -1.35 -24.11
CA SER A 191 -7.63 -2.75 -23.69
C SER A 191 -6.55 -3.44 -24.55
N PRO A 192 -5.59 -4.19 -23.97
CA PRO A 192 -4.43 -4.74 -24.71
C PRO A 192 -4.74 -5.74 -25.83
N ALA A 193 -6.00 -6.18 -26.01
CA ALA A 193 -6.31 -7.29 -26.92
C ALA A 193 -7.50 -7.06 -27.87
N SER A 194 -8.21 -5.94 -27.80
CA SER A 194 -9.52 -5.83 -28.50
C SER A 194 -9.82 -4.49 -29.19
N GLY A 195 -8.95 -3.48 -29.10
CA GLY A 195 -9.26 -2.16 -29.67
C GLY A 195 -10.53 -1.51 -29.11
N THR A 196 -11.08 -2.06 -28.02
CA THR A 196 -12.25 -1.52 -27.31
C THR A 196 -11.82 -0.66 -26.14
N GLU A 197 -12.56 0.42 -25.90
CA GLU A 197 -12.36 1.31 -24.75
C GLU A 197 -12.35 0.53 -23.43
N ASN A 198 -11.39 0.85 -22.56
CA ASN A 198 -11.28 0.18 -21.29
C ASN A 198 -12.36 0.67 -20.31
N LYS A 199 -13.42 -0.13 -20.13
CA LYS A 199 -14.47 0.06 -19.10
C LYS A 199 -13.93 0.12 -17.65
N GLY A 200 -12.63 -0.06 -17.42
CA GLY A 200 -11.99 0.05 -16.10
C GLY A 200 -11.89 1.48 -15.58
N ALA A 201 -11.69 2.47 -16.46
CA ALA A 201 -11.55 3.87 -16.09
C ALA A 201 -12.90 4.50 -15.67
N GLU A 202 -13.99 4.12 -16.35
CA GLU A 202 -15.37 4.53 -16.03
C GLU A 202 -15.86 4.04 -14.67
N LYS A 203 -15.19 3.05 -14.07
CA LYS A 203 -15.60 2.49 -12.78
C LYS A 203 -15.21 3.38 -11.59
N TYR A 204 -14.35 4.38 -11.75
CA TYR A 204 -13.95 5.25 -10.63
C TYR A 204 -14.84 6.49 -10.60
N PRO A 205 -15.56 6.76 -9.50
CA PRO A 205 -16.47 7.90 -9.45
C PRO A 205 -15.67 9.21 -9.52
N ARG A 206 -15.84 9.98 -10.61
CA ARG A 206 -15.20 11.30 -10.79
C ARG A 206 -15.67 12.32 -9.76
N ASP A 207 -16.91 12.18 -9.29
CA ASP A 207 -17.50 13.07 -8.28
C ASP A 207 -17.20 12.66 -6.83
N GLY A 208 -16.64 11.46 -6.62
CA GLY A 208 -16.52 10.84 -5.29
C GLY A 208 -15.35 11.34 -4.43
N PHE A 209 -14.43 12.11 -5.00
CA PHE A 209 -13.19 12.58 -4.34
C PHE A 209 -13.15 14.10 -4.15
N LYS A 210 -14.26 14.80 -4.44
CA LYS A 210 -14.36 16.24 -4.25
C LYS A 210 -14.06 16.58 -2.77
N ASN A 211 -13.12 17.51 -2.55
CA ASN A 211 -12.79 18.15 -1.26
C ASN A 211 -11.64 17.56 -0.42
N THR A 212 -10.83 16.61 -0.91
CA THR A 212 -9.58 16.23 -0.22
C THR A 212 -8.36 16.80 -0.96
N PRO A 213 -7.53 17.65 -0.33
CA PRO A 213 -6.36 18.26 -0.97
C PRO A 213 -5.14 17.33 -1.06
N LEU A 214 -5.19 16.12 -0.47
CA LEU A 214 -4.14 15.11 -0.60
C LEU A 214 -3.81 14.86 -2.08
N ARG A 215 -2.52 14.90 -2.43
CA ARG A 215 -2.05 14.58 -3.78
C ARG A 215 -1.67 13.11 -3.88
N LEU A 216 -2.20 12.44 -4.90
CA LEU A 216 -1.98 11.02 -5.15
C LEU A 216 -1.11 10.82 -6.40
N TYR A 217 -0.03 10.05 -6.27
CA TYR A 217 0.85 9.68 -7.37
C TYR A 217 0.97 8.15 -7.42
N ALA A 218 1.70 7.64 -8.40
CA ALA A 218 2.00 6.23 -8.50
C ALA A 218 3.46 5.99 -8.94
N THR A 219 3.95 4.80 -8.63
CA THR A 219 5.12 4.23 -9.28
C THR A 219 4.68 3.24 -10.37
N VAL A 220 5.55 2.98 -11.33
CA VAL A 220 5.32 1.99 -12.40
C VAL A 220 6.44 0.97 -12.41
N GLY A 221 6.11 -0.32 -12.22
CA GLY A 221 7.12 -1.37 -12.18
C GLY A 221 6.56 -2.78 -12.13
N VAL A 222 7.50 -3.73 -12.09
CA VAL A 222 7.31 -5.17 -11.89
C VAL A 222 8.22 -5.62 -10.75
N HIS A 223 7.58 -6.04 -9.67
CA HIS A 223 8.21 -6.51 -8.43
C HIS A 223 8.94 -7.84 -8.66
N PRO A 224 10.03 -8.14 -7.93
CA PRO A 224 10.75 -9.41 -8.04
C PRO A 224 9.86 -10.66 -7.98
N HIS A 225 8.77 -10.64 -7.21
CA HIS A 225 7.84 -11.78 -7.15
C HIS A 225 7.18 -12.08 -8.50
N ASP A 226 6.93 -11.04 -9.29
CA ASP A 226 6.25 -11.08 -10.59
C ASP A 226 7.26 -10.93 -11.74
N ALA A 227 8.57 -11.05 -11.51
CA ALA A 227 9.61 -10.91 -12.54
C ALA A 227 9.37 -11.82 -13.76
N LYS A 228 8.84 -13.03 -13.53
CA LYS A 228 8.42 -13.97 -14.60
C LYS A 228 7.28 -13.46 -15.49
N GLU A 229 6.56 -12.41 -15.09
CA GLU A 229 5.60 -11.74 -15.97
C GLU A 229 6.32 -10.89 -17.02
N LEU A 230 7.47 -10.30 -16.71
CA LEU A 230 8.27 -9.45 -17.61
C LEU A 230 9.36 -10.24 -18.35
N VAL A 231 9.81 -11.37 -17.79
CA VAL A 231 10.92 -12.16 -18.31
C VAL A 231 10.49 -13.59 -18.58
N ASN A 232 10.94 -14.13 -19.70
CA ASN A 232 10.93 -15.55 -20.01
C ASN A 232 12.37 -16.04 -20.13
N GLU A 233 12.76 -17.05 -19.36
CA GLU A 233 14.16 -17.53 -19.30
C GLU A 233 14.72 -17.99 -20.66
N LYS A 234 13.86 -18.37 -21.62
CA LYS A 234 14.29 -18.80 -22.96
C LYS A 234 14.45 -17.65 -23.94
N THR A 235 13.63 -16.61 -23.81
CA THR A 235 13.55 -15.52 -24.80
C THR A 235 14.01 -14.17 -24.25
N GLY A 236 14.35 -14.09 -22.96
CA GLY A 236 14.75 -12.86 -22.28
C GLY A 236 13.55 -11.99 -21.88
N VAL A 237 13.78 -10.68 -21.88
CA VAL A 237 12.77 -9.67 -21.50
C VAL A 237 11.69 -9.57 -22.58
N ASP A 238 10.44 -9.55 -22.16
CA ASP A 238 9.28 -9.33 -23.02
C ASP A 238 9.23 -7.85 -23.45
N ALA A 239 9.59 -7.59 -24.71
CA ALA A 239 9.69 -6.24 -25.26
C ALA A 239 8.34 -5.49 -25.28
N ASP A 240 7.21 -6.19 -25.45
CA ASP A 240 5.89 -5.56 -25.47
C ASP A 240 5.46 -5.10 -24.08
N LYS A 241 5.77 -5.90 -23.07
CA LYS A 241 5.54 -5.51 -21.67
C LYS A 241 6.47 -4.40 -21.22
N LEU A 242 7.73 -4.42 -21.62
CA LEU A 242 8.66 -3.32 -21.33
C LEU A 242 8.23 -2.01 -22.00
N ARG A 243 7.74 -2.08 -23.25
CA ARG A 243 7.13 -0.93 -23.95
C ARG A 243 5.91 -0.40 -23.19
N THR A 244 5.05 -1.30 -22.72
CA THR A 244 3.88 -0.95 -21.90
C THR A 244 4.28 -0.22 -20.62
N LEU A 245 5.35 -0.65 -19.93
CA LEU A 245 5.90 0.06 -18.77
C LEU A 245 6.38 1.46 -19.14
N ARG A 246 7.14 1.60 -20.25
CA ARG A 246 7.61 2.90 -20.76
C ARG A 246 6.45 3.86 -21.02
N GLU A 247 5.39 3.39 -21.67
CA GLU A 247 4.21 4.20 -21.98
C GLU A 247 3.44 4.60 -20.71
N MET A 248 3.32 3.71 -19.72
CA MET A 248 2.71 4.05 -18.43
C MET A 248 3.55 5.06 -17.64
N ALA A 249 4.88 4.97 -17.73
CA ALA A 249 5.81 5.89 -17.06
C ALA A 249 5.79 7.32 -17.63
N ALA A 250 5.21 7.51 -18.82
CA ALA A 250 4.95 8.82 -19.40
C ALA A 250 3.72 9.52 -18.76
N SER A 251 2.95 8.83 -17.91
CA SER A 251 1.84 9.44 -17.19
C SER A 251 2.34 10.56 -16.26
N PRO A 252 1.64 11.70 -16.17
CA PRO A 252 1.97 12.78 -15.23
C PRO A 252 1.88 12.35 -13.77
N PHE A 253 1.15 11.26 -13.49
CA PHE A 253 1.04 10.69 -12.14
C PHE A 253 2.18 9.73 -11.78
N CYS A 254 3.02 9.33 -12.75
CA CYS A 254 4.14 8.42 -12.52
C CYS A 254 5.37 9.23 -12.06
N VAL A 255 5.72 9.11 -10.79
CA VAL A 255 6.84 9.86 -10.18
C VAL A 255 8.12 9.04 -10.05
N SER A 256 8.05 7.72 -10.21
CA SER A 256 9.20 6.81 -10.12
C SER A 256 8.95 5.53 -10.91
N LEU A 257 10.02 4.90 -11.41
CA LEU A 257 9.96 3.48 -11.75
C LEU A 257 10.12 2.62 -10.50
N GLY A 258 9.52 1.43 -10.54
CA GLY A 258 9.41 0.53 -9.41
C GLY A 258 7.96 0.37 -8.97
N GLU A 259 7.65 -0.51 -8.04
CA GLU A 259 8.56 -1.32 -7.26
C GLU A 259 9.23 -2.40 -8.14
N CYS A 260 10.56 -2.40 -8.14
CA CYS A 260 11.41 -3.36 -8.85
C CYS A 260 12.59 -3.73 -7.95
N GLY A 261 13.33 -4.80 -8.25
CA GLY A 261 14.49 -5.18 -7.44
C GLY A 261 14.57 -6.68 -7.23
N LEU A 262 15.05 -7.10 -6.06
CA LEU A 262 15.41 -8.48 -5.74
C LEU A 262 14.83 -8.91 -4.38
N ASP A 263 14.11 -10.04 -4.36
CA ASP A 263 13.65 -10.71 -3.13
C ASP A 263 14.13 -12.17 -3.16
N TYR A 264 15.27 -12.39 -2.49
CA TYR A 264 15.94 -13.70 -2.37
C TYR A 264 15.44 -14.53 -1.21
N ASP A 265 14.50 -13.98 -0.45
CA ASP A 265 13.87 -14.64 0.67
C ASP A 265 12.64 -15.44 0.26
N ARG A 266 11.76 -14.84 -0.54
CA ARG A 266 10.51 -15.46 -0.99
C ARG A 266 10.68 -16.29 -2.26
N MET A 267 11.57 -15.86 -3.16
CA MET A 267 11.90 -16.58 -4.39
C MET A 267 10.70 -17.01 -5.24
N PHE A 268 9.64 -16.18 -5.32
CA PHE A 268 8.45 -16.47 -6.15
C PHE A 268 8.68 -16.38 -7.67
N SER A 269 9.80 -15.77 -8.06
CA SER A 269 10.40 -15.90 -9.39
C SER A 269 11.85 -16.34 -9.27
N PRO A 270 12.40 -17.08 -10.27
CA PRO A 270 13.80 -17.49 -10.28
C PRO A 270 14.77 -16.31 -10.17
N MET A 271 15.92 -16.51 -9.52
CA MET A 271 16.92 -15.46 -9.27
C MET A 271 17.34 -14.72 -10.55
N GLU A 272 17.64 -15.47 -11.62
CA GLU A 272 18.04 -14.87 -12.90
C GLU A 272 16.90 -14.10 -13.56
N SER A 273 15.65 -14.57 -13.43
CA SER A 273 14.48 -13.81 -13.89
C SER A 273 14.34 -12.49 -13.13
N GLN A 274 14.56 -12.47 -11.81
CA GLN A 274 14.54 -11.24 -11.01
C GLN A 274 15.65 -10.27 -11.45
N LYS A 275 16.88 -10.76 -11.64
CA LYS A 275 18.03 -9.96 -12.09
C LYS A 275 17.78 -9.35 -13.47
N LEU A 276 17.29 -10.13 -14.43
CA LEU A 276 16.95 -9.65 -15.78
C LEU A 276 15.81 -8.62 -15.76
N ALA A 277 14.77 -8.85 -14.98
CA ALA A 277 13.65 -7.91 -14.85
C ALA A 277 14.08 -6.61 -14.16
N PHE A 278 14.96 -6.70 -13.16
CA PHE A 278 15.51 -5.52 -12.49
C PHE A 278 16.42 -4.73 -13.43
N ASP A 279 17.37 -5.38 -14.10
CA ASP A 279 18.28 -4.74 -15.07
C ASP A 279 17.51 -3.98 -16.17
N ALA A 280 16.48 -4.58 -16.75
CA ALA A 280 15.65 -3.94 -17.77
C ALA A 280 14.89 -2.71 -17.25
N GLN A 281 14.42 -2.73 -15.99
CA GLN A 281 13.72 -1.60 -15.39
C GLN A 281 14.69 -0.48 -14.97
N VAL A 282 15.91 -0.83 -14.52
CA VAL A 282 16.99 0.14 -14.26
C VAL A 282 17.41 0.83 -15.56
N ALA A 283 17.57 0.07 -16.65
CA ALA A 283 17.83 0.63 -17.98
C ALA A 283 16.72 1.62 -18.40
N LEU A 284 15.45 1.24 -18.20
CA LEU A 284 14.32 2.09 -18.51
C LEU A 284 14.30 3.37 -17.65
N ALA A 285 14.63 3.28 -16.35
CA ALA A 285 14.72 4.45 -15.48
C ALA A 285 15.83 5.41 -15.92
N ALA A 286 16.99 4.87 -16.31
CA ALA A 286 18.09 5.64 -16.86
C ALA A 286 17.70 6.34 -18.17
N ASP A 287 17.01 5.65 -19.09
CA ASP A 287 16.55 6.24 -20.34
C ASP A 287 15.53 7.37 -20.12
N LEU A 288 14.65 7.22 -19.12
CA LEU A 288 13.58 8.17 -18.82
C LEU A 288 13.99 9.24 -17.80
N GLN A 289 15.21 9.16 -17.25
CA GLN A 289 15.69 10.02 -16.16
C GLN A 289 14.70 10.07 -14.97
N ARG A 290 14.13 8.90 -14.64
CA ARG A 290 13.18 8.74 -13.53
C ARG A 290 13.88 8.18 -12.29
N PRO A 291 13.41 8.55 -11.07
CA PRO A 291 13.85 7.88 -9.87
C PRO A 291 13.53 6.38 -9.89
N LEU A 292 14.24 5.64 -9.05
CA LEU A 292 14.05 4.21 -8.83
C LEU A 292 13.55 3.94 -7.41
N PHE A 293 12.47 3.17 -7.31
CA PHE A 293 11.88 2.67 -6.07
C PHE A 293 12.16 1.17 -5.96
N VAL A 294 13.20 0.83 -5.19
CA VAL A 294 13.87 -0.47 -5.23
C VAL A 294 13.50 -1.32 -4.01
N HIS A 295 13.00 -2.52 -4.26
CA HIS A 295 12.80 -3.57 -3.26
C HIS A 295 14.07 -4.40 -3.13
N LEU A 296 14.62 -4.50 -1.93
CA LEU A 296 15.71 -5.43 -1.63
C LEU A 296 15.35 -6.26 -0.40
N ARG A 297 15.42 -7.58 -0.55
CA ARG A 297 15.30 -8.51 0.56
C ARG A 297 16.25 -9.68 0.40
N GLU A 298 17.14 -9.83 1.38
CA GLU A 298 18.01 -10.98 1.52
C GLU A 298 17.27 -12.16 2.15
N ARG A 299 17.74 -13.37 1.85
CA ARG A 299 17.31 -14.61 2.48
C ARG A 299 17.49 -14.51 4.00
N ASP A 300 16.40 -14.81 4.69
CA ASP A 300 16.37 -14.95 6.14
C ASP A 300 17.26 -16.11 6.60
N ALA A 301 18.01 -15.90 7.68
CA ALA A 301 18.97 -16.86 8.23
C ALA A 301 18.32 -18.23 8.53
N ASP A 302 17.04 -18.25 8.92
CA ASP A 302 16.28 -19.49 9.16
C ASP A 302 16.09 -20.34 7.89
N ARG A 303 16.24 -19.74 6.69
CA ARG A 303 16.12 -20.40 5.38
C ARG A 303 17.47 -20.72 4.74
N GLY A 304 18.59 -20.26 5.31
CA GLY A 304 19.95 -20.57 4.88
C GLY A 304 20.83 -19.34 4.68
N GLU A 305 22.04 -19.56 4.16
CA GLU A 305 23.04 -18.51 3.93
C GLU A 305 22.55 -17.41 2.96
N PRO A 306 22.99 -16.15 3.14
CA PRO A 306 22.73 -15.04 2.24
C PRO A 306 23.09 -15.36 0.79
N LEU A 307 22.29 -14.83 -0.14
CA LEU A 307 22.46 -15.02 -1.58
C LEU A 307 23.01 -13.78 -2.29
N GLY A 308 23.19 -12.66 -1.60
CA GLY A 308 23.77 -11.42 -2.13
C GLY A 308 22.76 -10.52 -2.83
N ALA A 309 21.55 -10.35 -2.30
CA ALA A 309 20.52 -9.49 -2.91
C ALA A 309 21.01 -8.04 -3.06
N VAL A 310 21.58 -7.46 -1.99
CA VAL A 310 22.14 -6.10 -2.01
C VAL A 310 23.33 -6.00 -2.98
N GLN A 311 24.22 -6.98 -2.95
CA GLN A 311 25.40 -7.02 -3.84
C GLN A 311 25.00 -7.09 -5.32
N HIS A 312 24.13 -8.03 -5.71
CA HIS A 312 23.66 -8.15 -7.08
C HIS A 312 22.90 -6.90 -7.54
N ALA A 313 22.13 -6.26 -6.65
CA ALA A 313 21.46 -5.02 -6.99
C ALA A 313 22.46 -3.88 -7.23
N ALA A 314 23.48 -3.74 -6.39
CA ALA A 314 24.53 -2.76 -6.56
C ALA A 314 25.30 -2.98 -7.88
N GLU A 315 25.61 -4.23 -8.24
CA GLU A 315 26.25 -4.58 -9.52
C GLU A 315 25.39 -4.20 -10.73
N ILE A 316 24.08 -4.45 -10.67
CA ILE A 316 23.16 -4.06 -11.75
C ILE A 316 23.09 -2.54 -11.88
N LEU A 317 22.91 -1.81 -10.77
CA LEU A 317 22.86 -0.35 -10.77
C LEU A 317 24.17 0.27 -11.27
N GLN A 318 25.31 -0.32 -10.92
CA GLN A 318 26.64 0.16 -11.32
C GLN A 318 26.85 0.18 -12.84
N LYS A 319 26.17 -0.69 -13.60
CA LYS A 319 26.20 -0.70 -15.08
C LYS A 319 25.66 0.59 -15.71
N TYR A 320 24.84 1.32 -14.95
CA TYR A 320 24.11 2.52 -15.40
C TYR A 320 24.54 3.78 -14.63
N ALA A 321 25.65 3.73 -13.88
CA ALA A 321 26.10 4.81 -13.00
C ALA A 321 26.45 6.12 -13.72
N ASP A 322 26.72 6.07 -15.03
CA ASP A 322 26.94 7.25 -15.88
C ASP A 322 25.63 7.97 -16.26
N ARG A 323 24.49 7.29 -16.12
CA ARG A 323 23.16 7.80 -16.52
C ARG A 323 22.17 7.88 -15.36
N LEU A 324 22.53 7.39 -14.18
CA LEU A 324 21.72 7.44 -12.98
C LEU A 324 22.39 8.32 -11.93
N ASP A 325 21.61 9.22 -11.34
CA ASP A 325 22.01 9.89 -10.10
C ASP A 325 21.71 8.96 -8.92
N PRO A 326 22.72 8.55 -8.12
CA PRO A 326 22.50 7.72 -6.94
C PRO A 326 21.52 8.33 -5.93
N SER A 327 21.42 9.66 -5.87
CA SER A 327 20.46 10.35 -5.01
C SER A 327 19.00 10.08 -5.37
N ARG A 328 18.75 9.59 -6.58
CA ARG A 328 17.42 9.28 -7.13
C ARG A 328 17.13 7.77 -7.11
N ILE A 329 17.87 7.01 -6.31
CA ILE A 329 17.58 5.61 -6.01
C ILE A 329 17.15 5.51 -4.55
N CYS A 330 15.94 5.00 -4.30
CA CYS A 330 15.41 4.74 -2.97
C CYS A 330 15.26 3.24 -2.75
N VAL A 331 15.94 2.68 -1.75
CA VAL A 331 15.65 1.34 -1.26
C VAL A 331 14.51 1.45 -0.27
N HIS A 332 13.31 1.06 -0.69
CA HIS A 332 12.12 1.17 0.13
C HIS A 332 12.07 0.06 1.19
N CYS A 333 11.32 0.31 2.26
CA CYS A 333 11.08 -0.63 3.35
C CYS A 333 12.36 -1.38 3.79
N PHE A 334 13.43 -0.64 4.11
CA PHE A 334 14.69 -1.24 4.53
C PHE A 334 14.50 -2.09 5.80
N THR A 335 14.89 -3.37 5.71
CA THR A 335 14.88 -4.33 6.82
C THR A 335 16.18 -5.13 6.91
N GLY A 336 17.26 -4.62 6.31
CA GLY A 336 18.59 -5.25 6.33
C GLY A 336 19.36 -4.95 7.62
N ASP A 337 20.61 -5.40 7.66
CA ASP A 337 21.55 -5.18 8.75
C ASP A 337 22.49 -3.99 8.49
N THR A 338 23.48 -3.80 9.36
CA THR A 338 24.47 -2.71 9.23
C THR A 338 25.28 -2.80 7.93
N ALA A 339 25.68 -4.00 7.52
CA ALA A 339 26.50 -4.19 6.33
C ALA A 339 25.70 -3.85 5.06
N ASP A 340 24.44 -4.28 5.01
CA ASP A 340 23.52 -3.89 3.94
C ASP A 340 23.33 -2.37 3.89
N LEU A 341 23.10 -1.73 5.05
CA LEU A 341 22.89 -0.28 5.11
C LEU A 341 24.11 0.50 4.62
N GLU A 342 25.31 0.14 5.07
CA GLU A 342 26.57 0.78 4.66
C GLU A 342 26.85 0.57 3.15
N ALA A 343 26.56 -0.63 2.63
CA ALA A 343 26.71 -0.91 1.20
C ALA A 343 25.80 -0.02 0.32
N LEU A 344 24.58 0.27 0.80
CA LEU A 344 23.62 1.11 0.09
C LEU A 344 23.93 2.61 0.24
N THR A 345 24.20 3.06 1.48
CA THR A 345 24.43 4.48 1.79
C THR A 345 25.78 4.99 1.30
N SER A 346 26.82 4.16 1.24
CA SER A 346 28.13 4.51 0.64
C SER A 346 28.03 4.83 -0.86
N LYS A 347 26.97 4.37 -1.54
CA LYS A 347 26.66 4.75 -2.93
C LYS A 347 25.84 6.03 -3.04
N GLY A 348 25.33 6.56 -1.93
CA GLY A 348 24.49 7.76 -1.89
C GLY A 348 23.00 7.49 -2.10
N TYR A 349 22.55 6.24 -1.99
CA TYR A 349 21.14 5.88 -2.12
C TYR A 349 20.32 6.41 -0.93
N CYS A 350 19.05 6.70 -1.19
CA CYS A 350 18.07 7.03 -0.17
C CYS A 350 17.47 5.74 0.44
N ILE A 351 17.05 5.82 1.69
CA ILE A 351 16.50 4.69 2.45
C ILE A 351 15.07 5.03 2.89
N GLY A 352 14.14 4.14 2.58
CA GLY A 352 12.76 4.18 3.05
C GLY A 352 12.59 3.35 4.32
N LEU A 353 12.05 3.95 5.39
CA LEU A 353 11.71 3.24 6.62
C LEU A 353 10.19 3.16 6.81
N THR A 354 9.74 1.99 7.24
CA THR A 354 8.33 1.75 7.59
C THR A 354 8.11 1.71 9.09
N GLY A 355 6.87 1.47 9.51
CA GLY A 355 6.55 1.09 10.89
C GLY A 355 7.21 -0.21 11.36
N TYR A 356 7.94 -0.93 10.50
CA TYR A 356 8.77 -2.08 10.88
C TYR A 356 9.74 -1.75 12.01
N VAL A 357 10.37 -0.57 12.00
CA VAL A 357 11.30 -0.13 13.08
C VAL A 357 10.60 0.03 14.43
N GLY A 358 9.27 0.20 14.42
CA GLY A 358 8.43 0.22 15.61
C GLY A 358 8.08 -1.17 16.14
N MET A 359 8.35 -2.25 15.42
CA MET A 359 8.11 -3.64 15.83
C MET A 359 9.36 -4.22 16.52
N LYS A 360 9.70 -3.71 17.72
CA LYS A 360 11.04 -3.86 18.34
C LYS A 360 11.61 -5.28 18.24
N ASN A 361 10.85 -6.30 18.64
CA ASN A 361 11.33 -7.68 18.63
C ASN A 361 11.69 -8.18 17.22
N ARG A 362 10.91 -7.80 16.21
CA ARG A 362 11.12 -8.23 14.83
C ARG A 362 12.29 -7.45 14.20
N ALA A 363 12.33 -6.14 14.42
CA ALA A 363 13.38 -5.27 13.87
C ALA A 363 14.75 -5.50 14.51
N SER A 364 14.81 -5.83 15.80
CA SER A 364 16.05 -6.29 16.44
C SER A 364 16.51 -7.63 15.87
N GLY A 365 15.59 -8.54 15.56
CA GLY A 365 15.93 -9.85 14.99
C GLY A 365 16.63 -9.80 13.63
N THR A 366 16.45 -8.71 12.87
CA THR A 366 17.10 -8.49 11.57
C THR A 366 18.33 -7.57 11.64
N GLY A 367 18.70 -7.06 12.82
CA GLY A 367 19.78 -6.07 12.96
C GLY A 367 19.44 -4.67 12.45
N THR A 368 18.20 -4.43 12.02
CA THR A 368 17.79 -3.15 11.42
C THR A 368 17.86 -1.99 12.41
N LEU A 369 17.52 -2.22 13.68
CA LEU A 369 17.63 -1.17 14.70
C LEU A 369 19.09 -0.76 14.93
N ASP A 370 20.01 -1.72 14.93
CA ASP A 370 21.44 -1.44 15.10
C ASP A 370 22.02 -0.71 13.88
N ALA A 371 21.55 -1.07 12.68
CA ALA A 371 21.93 -0.43 11.43
C ALA A 371 21.60 1.07 11.45
N ILE A 372 20.37 1.42 11.81
CA ILE A 372 19.86 2.81 11.76
C ILE A 372 20.13 3.64 13.03
N ALA A 373 20.76 3.05 14.05
CA ALA A 373 21.04 3.72 15.32
C ALA A 373 22.13 4.81 15.23
N ASP A 374 22.91 4.84 14.15
CA ASP A 374 24.02 5.78 13.94
C ASP A 374 23.80 6.64 12.69
N GLU A 375 23.70 7.95 12.88
CA GLU A 375 23.50 8.92 11.78
C GLU A 375 24.70 8.97 10.82
N ALA A 376 25.90 8.58 11.28
CA ALA A 376 27.07 8.51 10.41
C ALA A 376 26.92 7.46 9.31
N ARG A 377 26.06 6.44 9.53
CA ARG A 377 25.73 5.41 8.52
C ARG A 377 24.58 5.84 7.62
N LEU A 378 23.53 6.45 8.19
CA LEU A 378 22.38 6.95 7.45
C LEU A 378 22.09 8.38 7.88
N SER A 379 22.43 9.34 7.01
CA SER A 379 22.07 10.74 7.23
C SER A 379 20.56 10.96 7.10
N LEU A 380 20.00 11.84 7.95
CA LEU A 380 18.59 12.23 7.88
C LEU A 380 18.19 12.81 6.51
N ASP A 381 19.11 13.39 5.74
CA ASP A 381 18.85 13.91 4.38
C ASP A 381 18.68 12.83 3.30
N ARG A 382 18.97 11.57 3.64
CA ARG A 382 18.78 10.40 2.78
C ARG A 382 17.62 9.53 3.23
N LEU A 383 16.95 9.90 4.33
CA LEU A 383 15.85 9.13 4.90
C LEU A 383 14.51 9.59 4.34
N MET A 384 13.65 8.64 3.99
CA MET A 384 12.23 8.86 3.73
C MET A 384 11.40 7.84 4.52
N ILE A 385 10.09 8.06 4.64
CA ILE A 385 9.20 7.20 5.44
C ILE A 385 7.95 6.80 4.67
N GLU A 386 7.43 5.62 4.98
CA GLU A 386 6.26 5.04 4.32
C GLU A 386 5.46 4.12 5.25
N THR A 387 4.19 3.91 4.94
CA THR A 387 3.41 2.90 5.67
C THR A 387 3.60 1.48 5.14
N ASP A 388 3.91 1.34 3.85
CA ASP A 388 3.75 0.10 3.10
C ASP A 388 2.35 -0.52 3.29
N SER A 389 1.33 0.32 3.46
CA SER A 389 -0.02 -0.14 3.82
C SER A 389 -0.62 -1.04 2.73
N PRO A 390 -1.16 -2.22 3.07
CA PRO A 390 -1.68 -2.61 4.39
C PRO A 390 -0.71 -3.35 5.31
N PHE A 391 0.57 -3.40 4.98
CA PHE A 391 1.64 -4.08 5.71
C PHE A 391 2.35 -3.16 6.70
N MET A 392 3.42 -3.67 7.34
CA MET A 392 4.36 -2.92 8.18
C MET A 392 3.76 -2.01 9.27
N ARG A 393 2.63 -2.43 9.86
CA ARG A 393 1.97 -1.72 10.95
C ARG A 393 2.85 -1.65 12.21
N PRO A 394 3.22 -0.46 12.72
CA PRO A 394 4.02 -0.36 13.94
C PRO A 394 3.25 -0.86 15.17
N ASP A 395 3.96 -1.04 16.29
CA ASP A 395 3.36 -1.47 17.55
C ASP A 395 2.24 -0.52 18.01
N LYS A 396 1.25 -1.08 18.72
CA LYS A 396 0.03 -0.35 19.13
C LYS A 396 0.31 0.85 20.03
N SER A 397 1.47 0.90 20.69
CA SER A 397 1.91 2.02 21.52
C SER A 397 2.08 3.32 20.75
N TYR A 398 2.32 3.26 19.43
CA TYR A 398 2.45 4.45 18.58
C TYR A 398 1.11 5.05 18.12
N PHE A 399 -0.02 4.44 18.52
CA PHE A 399 -1.35 4.91 18.18
C PHE A 399 -2.09 5.45 19.42
N PRO A 400 -2.84 6.56 19.31
CA PRO A 400 -3.71 7.05 20.37
C PRO A 400 -4.89 6.09 20.55
N GLU A 401 -5.44 6.07 21.75
CA GLU A 401 -6.58 5.20 22.08
C GLU A 401 -7.85 5.65 21.35
N GLU A 402 -8.02 6.97 21.27
CA GLU A 402 -9.25 7.66 20.89
C GLU A 402 -9.62 7.45 19.41
N THR A 403 -8.65 7.15 18.54
CA THR A 403 -8.87 7.07 17.08
C THR A 403 -9.44 5.73 16.63
N GLY A 404 -9.47 4.71 17.51
CA GLY A 404 -9.87 3.35 17.17
C GLY A 404 -8.84 2.57 16.33
N PHE A 405 -7.75 3.21 15.89
CA PHE A 405 -6.72 2.58 15.07
C PHE A 405 -5.97 1.47 15.79
N ARG A 406 -5.82 1.51 17.13
CA ARG A 406 -5.17 0.44 17.90
C ARG A 406 -5.75 -0.96 17.65
N LYS A 407 -7.03 -1.04 17.26
CA LYS A 407 -7.76 -2.29 17.02
C LYS A 407 -7.76 -2.72 15.55
N ALA A 408 -7.30 -1.87 14.63
CA ALA A 408 -7.24 -2.19 13.21
C ALA A 408 -6.23 -3.31 12.95
N ARG A 409 -6.63 -4.28 12.11
CA ARG A 409 -5.78 -5.42 11.72
C ARG A 409 -4.77 -5.03 10.63
N ASN A 410 -5.22 -4.25 9.66
CA ASN A 410 -4.41 -3.81 8.53
C ASN A 410 -3.78 -2.46 8.85
N ASN A 411 -2.61 -2.19 8.27
CA ASN A 411 -2.10 -0.82 8.24
C ASN A 411 -2.87 0.02 7.21
N GLU A 412 -2.80 1.33 7.35
CA GLU A 412 -3.41 2.30 6.43
C GLU A 412 -2.52 3.54 6.36
N PRO A 413 -2.61 4.38 5.31
CA PRO A 413 -1.77 5.58 5.18
C PRO A 413 -1.96 6.58 6.34
N ALA A 414 -3.14 6.58 6.98
CA ALA A 414 -3.39 7.37 8.21
C ALA A 414 -2.53 6.97 9.42
N ALA A 415 -1.76 5.87 9.32
CA ALA A 415 -0.76 5.48 10.31
C ALA A 415 0.57 6.22 10.16
N MET A 416 0.76 7.07 9.16
CA MET A 416 2.01 7.82 8.95
C MET A 416 2.51 8.57 10.19
N PRO A 417 1.68 9.24 11.01
CA PRO A 417 2.16 9.83 12.26
C PRO A 417 2.70 8.80 13.26
N ALA A 418 2.15 7.57 13.26
CA ALA A 418 2.67 6.45 14.05
C ALA A 418 4.04 6.00 13.54
N VAL A 419 4.18 5.89 12.22
CA VAL A 419 5.45 5.54 11.55
C VAL A 419 6.50 6.60 11.85
N CYS A 420 6.18 7.88 11.67
CA CYS A 420 7.08 9.00 11.96
C CYS A 420 7.58 8.97 13.41
N ARG A 421 6.69 8.72 14.38
CA ARG A 421 7.08 8.56 15.79
C ARG A 421 7.95 7.33 16.04
N ALA A 422 7.65 6.21 15.39
CA ALA A 422 8.46 5.00 15.49
C ALA A 422 9.86 5.19 14.91
N VAL A 423 9.97 5.88 13.77
CA VAL A 423 11.24 6.23 13.14
C VAL A 423 12.01 7.20 14.01
N ALA A 424 11.39 8.27 14.50
CA ALA A 424 12.03 9.22 15.42
C ALA A 424 12.58 8.54 16.68
N ALA A 425 11.87 7.57 17.24
CA ALA A 425 12.32 6.84 18.42
C ALA A 425 13.46 5.82 18.16
N ALA A 426 13.63 5.36 16.93
CA ALA A 426 14.58 4.30 16.58
C ALA A 426 15.83 4.81 15.87
N PHE A 427 15.68 5.83 15.01
CA PHE A 427 16.73 6.36 14.17
C PHE A 427 17.71 7.22 14.97
N ALA A 428 19.00 7.08 14.69
CA ALA A 428 20.08 7.87 15.28
C ALA A 428 20.01 7.97 16.82
N GLY A 429 19.73 6.84 17.48
CA GLY A 429 19.62 6.77 18.94
C GLY A 429 18.44 7.55 19.53
N GLY A 430 17.45 7.95 18.72
CA GLY A 430 16.32 8.74 19.16
C GLY A 430 16.61 10.22 19.35
N GLN A 431 17.69 10.75 18.74
CA GLN A 431 18.10 12.15 18.92
C GLN A 431 17.16 13.17 18.26
N TYR A 432 16.31 12.74 17.31
CA TYR A 432 15.40 13.62 16.59
C TYR A 432 13.99 13.55 17.13
N THR A 433 13.33 14.72 17.18
CA THR A 433 11.90 14.80 17.44
C THR A 433 11.10 14.29 16.24
N ALA A 434 9.84 13.88 16.48
CA ALA A 434 8.96 13.47 15.39
C ALA A 434 8.73 14.62 14.39
N GLY A 435 8.67 15.86 14.86
CA GLY A 435 8.54 17.05 14.01
C GLY A 435 9.72 17.23 13.05
N GLU A 436 10.97 17.08 13.52
CA GLU A 436 12.16 17.20 12.67
C GLU A 436 12.22 16.06 11.64
N VAL A 437 11.92 14.82 12.05
CA VAL A 437 11.83 13.69 11.11
C VAL A 437 10.76 13.97 10.05
N ALA A 438 9.57 14.43 10.43
CA ALA A 438 8.50 14.75 9.50
C ALA A 438 8.92 15.82 8.47
N ARG A 439 9.54 16.92 8.92
CA ARG A 439 10.01 17.99 8.02
C ARG A 439 11.07 17.49 7.06
N ARG A 440 12.12 16.83 7.58
CA ARG A 440 13.26 16.41 6.76
C ARG A 440 12.88 15.32 5.77
N THR A 441 12.16 14.29 6.21
CA THR A 441 11.73 13.21 5.33
C THR A 441 10.74 13.69 4.27
N THR A 442 9.83 14.62 4.61
CA THR A 442 8.96 15.29 3.63
C THR A 442 9.77 16.08 2.62
N ALA A 443 10.72 16.91 3.06
CA ALA A 443 11.59 17.67 2.15
C ALA A 443 12.41 16.75 1.22
N ASN A 444 12.91 15.62 1.75
CA ASN A 444 13.62 14.62 0.97
C ASN A 444 12.71 14.02 -0.10
N ALA A 445 11.49 13.62 0.25
CA ALA A 445 10.52 13.07 -0.69
C ALA A 445 10.11 14.09 -1.77
N MET A 446 9.90 15.36 -1.39
CA MET A 446 9.61 16.45 -2.33
C MET A 446 10.69 16.57 -3.41
N ARG A 447 11.97 16.53 -3.01
CA ARG A 447 13.11 16.59 -3.94
C ARG A 447 13.26 15.31 -4.76
N PHE A 448 13.14 14.14 -4.12
CA PHE A 448 13.36 12.85 -4.77
C PHE A 448 12.37 12.60 -5.91
N PHE A 449 11.08 12.85 -5.67
CA PHE A 449 9.99 12.59 -6.60
C PHE A 449 9.64 13.77 -7.51
N ASP A 450 10.28 14.94 -7.30
CA ASP A 450 10.01 16.18 -8.06
C ASP A 450 8.51 16.54 -8.09
N PHE A 451 7.89 16.57 -6.90
CA PHE A 451 6.44 16.77 -6.79
C PHE A 451 5.98 18.14 -7.27
N GLU A 452 6.83 19.17 -7.24
CA GLU A 452 6.49 20.51 -7.74
C GLU A 452 6.20 20.49 -9.24
N SER A 453 7.08 19.84 -10.02
CA SER A 453 6.91 19.65 -11.46
C SER A 453 5.68 18.78 -11.78
N ALA A 454 5.48 17.70 -11.02
CA ALA A 454 4.32 16.83 -11.17
C ALA A 454 3.00 17.57 -10.86
N ASP A 455 2.96 18.35 -9.78
CA ASP A 455 1.79 19.16 -9.40
C ASP A 455 1.45 20.20 -10.46
N ALA A 456 2.45 20.93 -10.97
CA ALA A 456 2.26 21.92 -12.03
C ALA A 456 1.64 21.27 -13.29
N THR A 457 2.16 20.10 -13.68
CA THR A 457 1.65 19.34 -14.83
C THR A 457 0.20 18.90 -14.61
N ILE A 458 -0.13 18.35 -13.43
CA ILE A 458 -1.49 17.90 -13.12
C ILE A 458 -2.48 19.07 -13.12
N LEU A 459 -2.08 20.22 -12.55
CA LEU A 459 -2.92 21.41 -12.52
C LEU A 459 -3.24 21.94 -13.93
N ASP A 460 -2.26 21.97 -14.83
CA ASP A 460 -2.46 22.37 -16.23
C ASP A 460 -3.45 21.45 -16.95
N LEU A 461 -3.32 20.13 -16.74
CA LEU A 461 -4.23 19.13 -17.32
C LEU A 461 -5.68 19.27 -16.81
N CYS A 462 -5.85 19.69 -15.55
CA CYS A 462 -7.15 20.02 -14.97
C CYS A 462 -7.72 21.34 -15.52
N ALA A 463 -6.90 22.40 -15.62
CA ALA A 463 -7.34 23.72 -16.08
C ALA A 463 -7.84 23.70 -17.53
N THR A 464 -7.12 23.00 -18.41
CA THR A 464 -7.48 22.82 -19.83
C THR A 464 -8.69 21.89 -20.05
N SER A 465 -9.44 21.53 -18.99
CA SER A 465 -10.65 20.69 -19.06
C SER A 465 -11.94 21.42 -18.70
N ALA A 466 -11.85 22.69 -18.25
CA ALA A 466 -13.01 23.55 -18.13
C ALA A 466 -13.53 23.88 -19.54
N PRO A 467 -14.82 23.69 -19.85
CA PRO A 467 -15.37 24.25 -21.07
C PRO A 467 -15.18 25.77 -21.03
N GLU A 468 -14.85 26.37 -22.17
CA GLU A 468 -15.10 27.80 -22.40
C GLU A 468 -16.58 28.03 -22.14
N SER A 469 -16.95 28.37 -20.89
CA SER A 469 -18.28 28.87 -20.62
C SER A 469 -18.33 30.23 -21.25
N SER A 470 -19.15 30.30 -22.31
CA SER A 470 -19.72 31.49 -22.92
C SER A 470 -19.41 32.78 -22.17
N ALA A 471 -18.83 33.75 -22.88
CA ALA A 471 -19.07 35.15 -22.61
C ALA A 471 -20.59 35.39 -22.59
N ALA A 472 -21.20 35.16 -21.42
CA ALA A 472 -22.53 35.63 -21.12
C ALA A 472 -22.36 37.14 -20.99
N SER A 473 -22.88 37.85 -21.99
CA SER A 473 -23.11 39.29 -21.94
C SER A 473 -23.61 39.67 -20.55
N ALA A 474 -22.82 40.42 -19.81
CA ALA A 474 -23.31 41.11 -18.63
C ALA A 474 -24.56 41.90 -19.06
N PRO A 475 -25.69 41.84 -18.32
CA PRO A 475 -26.78 42.76 -18.58
C PRO A 475 -26.25 44.18 -18.39
N SER A 476 -26.32 44.98 -19.46
CA SER A 476 -25.96 46.39 -19.42
C SER A 476 -26.78 47.05 -18.30
N LEU A 477 -26.08 47.60 -17.30
CA LEU A 477 -26.67 48.56 -16.38
C LEU A 477 -27.30 49.70 -17.21
N PRO A 478 -28.55 50.11 -16.95
CA PRO A 478 -29.12 51.27 -17.63
C PRO A 478 -28.28 52.52 -17.32
N PRO A 479 -28.15 53.45 -18.27
CA PRO A 479 -27.35 54.66 -18.06
C PRO A 479 -27.93 55.50 -16.92
N PRO A 480 -27.09 56.24 -16.18
CA PRO A 480 -27.56 57.12 -15.12
C PRO A 480 -28.48 58.18 -15.72
N ALA A 481 -29.61 58.42 -15.05
CA ALA A 481 -30.49 59.52 -15.37
C ALA A 481 -29.69 60.84 -15.32
N ALA A 482 -29.65 61.54 -16.46
CA ALA A 482 -29.24 62.94 -16.49
C ALA A 482 -30.34 63.79 -15.83
N ALA A 483 -29.89 64.78 -15.08
CA ALA A 483 -30.64 65.62 -14.16
C ALA A 483 -31.76 66.45 -14.79
N GLU A 484 -32.80 66.70 -13.99
CA GLU A 484 -33.37 68.04 -13.76
C GLU A 484 -33.53 68.28 -12.26
#